data_AF-A0A0Q5V2Y7-F1
#
_entry.id   AF-A0A0Q5V2Y7-F1
#
_cell.length_a   1.000
_cell.length_b   1.000
_cell.length_c   1.000
_cell.angle_alpha   90.00
_cell.angle_beta   90.00
_cell.angle_gamma   90.00
#
_symmetry.space_group_name_H-M   'P 1'
#
loop_
_entity.id
_entity.type
_entity.pdbx_description
1 polymer ?
#
loop_
_entity_poly.entity_id
_entity_poly.type
_entity_poly.pdbx_seq_one_letter_code
_entity_poly.pdbx_strand_id
1 'polypeptide(L)' 'MCERPLKMGPGMYEGRAVNVWDILVCDRCYRGNEDGIVTSRHPKLIAHLERSDLPYKLNEEGYLSWPKG' A
#
# COMPACT_ATOMS: atom_id res chain seq x y z
N MET A 1 -6.25 -1.36 -2.00
CA MET A 1 -6.13 -0.07 -2.71
C MET A 1 -7.24 0.09 -3.72
N CYS A 2 -7.54 1.32 -4.13
CA CYS A 2 -8.77 1.69 -4.84
C CYS A 2 -8.95 1.12 -6.26
N GLU A 3 -7.99 0.32 -6.76
CA GLU A 3 -8.00 -0.31 -8.09
C GLU A 3 -8.14 0.68 -9.26
N ARG A 4 -7.95 1.98 -8.99
CA ARG A 4 -7.99 3.02 -10.02
C ARG A 4 -6.69 3.02 -10.81
N PRO A 5 -6.74 3.31 -12.12
CA PRO A 5 -5.54 3.50 -12.92
C PRO A 5 -4.65 4.56 -12.29
N LEU A 6 -3.39 4.21 -12.06
CA LEU A 6 -2.35 5.14 -11.65
C LEU A 6 -1.72 5.74 -12.90
N LYS A 7 -1.78 7.06 -13.03
CA LYS A 7 -1.02 7.78 -14.05
C LYS A 7 0.36 8.12 -13.49
N MET A 8 1.40 7.59 -14.14
CA MET A 8 2.79 8.00 -13.93
C MET A 8 3.38 8.45 -15.27
N GLY A 9 3.87 9.68 -15.31
CA GLY A 9 4.51 10.27 -16.50
C GLY A 9 4.98 11.71 -16.27
N PRO A 10 5.64 12.34 -17.25
CA PRO A 10 6.09 13.72 -17.14
C PRO A 10 4.91 14.65 -16.81
N GLY A 11 4.93 15.25 -15.61
CA GLY A 11 3.90 16.17 -15.14
C GLY A 11 2.67 15.53 -14.45
N MET A 12 2.60 14.20 -14.32
CA MET A 12 1.53 13.51 -13.59
C MET A 12 2.09 12.38 -12.73
N TYR A 13 2.19 12.63 -11.43
CA TYR A 13 2.52 11.63 -10.41
C TYR A 13 1.35 11.53 -9.43
N GLU A 14 0.43 10.62 -9.68
CA GLU A 14 -0.72 10.41 -8.80
C GLU A 14 -0.45 9.33 -7.72
N GLY A 15 0.82 8.94 -7.52
CA GLY A 15 1.16 7.88 -6.59
C GLY A 15 2.60 7.85 -6.08
N ARG A 16 2.82 6.94 -5.13
CA ARG A 16 4.04 6.69 -4.37
C ARG A 16 4.48 5.26 -4.61
N ALA A 17 5.77 5.07 -4.81
CA ALA A 17 6.36 3.74 -4.74
C ALA A 17 6.57 3.35 -3.27
N VAL A 18 6.06 2.18 -2.87
CA VAL A 18 6.33 1.58 -1.57
C VAL A 18 7.31 0.44 -1.83
N ASN A 19 8.59 0.80 -1.94
CA ASN A 19 9.64 -0.11 -2.43
C ASN A 19 9.75 -1.39 -1.60
N VAL A 20 9.57 -1.31 -0.28
CA VAL A 20 9.59 -2.48 0.63
C VAL A 20 8.53 -3.52 0.26
N TRP A 21 7.45 -3.10 -0.39
CA TRP A 21 6.35 -3.97 -0.79
C TRP A 21 6.28 -4.21 -2.30
N ASP A 22 7.20 -3.62 -3.08
CA ASP A 22 7.20 -3.66 -4.54
C ASP A 22 5.83 -3.30 -5.14
N ILE A 23 5.20 -2.25 -4.60
CA ILE A 23 3.91 -1.75 -5.08
C ILE A 23 3.94 -0.25 -5.33
N LEU A 24 2.94 0.19 -6.09
CA LEU A 24 2.70 1.57 -6.42
C LEU A 24 1.30 1.97 -5.93
N VAL A 25 1.22 2.98 -5.07
CA VAL A 25 -0.03 3.40 -4.41
C VAL A 25 -0.40 4.83 -4.72
N CYS A 26 -1.68 5.09 -4.98
CA CYS A 26 -2.10 6.47 -5.24
C CYS A 26 -2.02 7.33 -3.97
N ASP A 27 -1.73 8.61 -4.12
CA ASP A 27 -1.58 9.53 -2.97
C ASP A 27 -2.82 9.53 -2.07
N ARG A 28 -4.00 9.42 -2.67
CA ARG A 28 -5.26 9.33 -1.91
C ARG A 28 -5.34 8.07 -1.05
N CYS A 29 -4.92 6.92 -1.58
CA CYS A 29 -4.90 5.68 -0.80
C CYS A 29 -3.83 5.71 0.27
N TYR A 30 -2.65 6.27 -0.03
CA TYR A 30 -1.58 6.39 0.96
C TYR A 30 -2.02 7.25 2.15
N ARG A 31 -2.50 8.47 1.87
CA ARG A 31 -2.98 9.41 2.91
C ARG A 31 -4.25 8.92 3.62
N GLY A 32 -5.16 8.27 2.89
CA GLY A 32 -6.41 7.77 3.47
C GLY A 32 -6.25 6.51 4.35
N ASN A 33 -5.05 5.95 4.44
CA ASN A 33 -4.72 4.83 5.33
C ASN A 33 -3.52 5.19 6.21
N GLU A 34 -3.45 6.44 6.69
CA GLU A 34 -2.37 6.91 7.58
C GLU A 34 -2.25 6.07 8.86
N ASP A 35 -3.38 5.76 9.49
CA ASP A 35 -3.45 4.97 10.73
C ASP A 35 -3.17 3.47 10.51
N GLY A 36 -3.19 3.03 9.26
CA GLY A 36 -3.00 1.63 8.88
C GLY A 36 -4.01 1.17 7.82
N ILE A 37 -3.64 0.12 7.10
CA ILE A 37 -4.43 -0.44 6.01
C ILE A 37 -5.23 -1.64 6.55
N VAL A 38 -6.55 -1.56 6.47
CA VAL A 38 -7.44 -2.64 6.89
C VAL A 38 -7.29 -3.83 5.95
N THR A 39 -6.68 -4.91 6.43
CA THR A 39 -6.31 -6.10 5.64
C THR A 39 -7.52 -6.79 5.01
N SER A 40 -8.64 -6.87 5.73
CA SER A 40 -9.89 -7.46 5.23
C SER A 40 -10.48 -6.72 4.02
N ARG A 41 -10.21 -5.42 3.87
CA ARG A 41 -10.63 -4.63 2.70
C ARG A 41 -9.69 -4.81 1.51
N HIS A 42 -8.48 -5.31 1.73
CA HIS A 42 -7.43 -5.40 0.73
C HIS A 42 -6.73 -6.77 0.74
N PRO A 43 -7.47 -7.88 0.56
CA PRO A 43 -6.91 -9.23 0.64
C PRO A 43 -5.82 -9.49 -0.41
N LYS A 44 -5.90 -8.85 -1.58
CA LYS A 44 -4.88 -8.94 -2.64
C LYS A 44 -3.52 -8.41 -2.19
N LEU A 45 -3.49 -7.40 -1.31
CA LEU A 45 -2.23 -6.84 -0.80
C LEU A 45 -1.55 -7.85 0.13
N ILE A 46 -2.28 -8.45 1.06
CA ILE A 46 -1.72 -9.47 1.97
C ILE A 46 -1.24 -10.68 1.18
N ALA A 47 -2.05 -11.20 0.27
CA ALA A 47 -1.65 -12.31 -0.58
C ALA A 47 -0.41 -12.00 -1.43
N HIS A 48 -0.23 -10.75 -1.86
CA HIS A 48 0.99 -10.32 -2.57
C HIS A 48 2.21 -10.31 -1.65
N LEU A 49 2.07 -9.78 -0.43
CA LEU A 49 3.16 -9.71 0.54
C LEU A 49 3.61 -11.11 0.97
N GLU A 50 2.67 -12.00 1.29
CA GLU A 50 2.95 -13.39 1.68
C GLU A 50 3.58 -14.18 0.53
N ARG A 51 3.03 -14.07 -0.68
CA ARG A 51 3.56 -14.78 -1.87
C ARG A 51 4.96 -14.30 -2.26
N SER A 52 5.26 -13.04 -2.02
CA SER A 52 6.54 -12.42 -2.40
C SER A 52 7.55 -12.42 -1.24
N ASP A 53 7.21 -13.02 -0.10
CA ASP A 53 8.02 -13.03 1.13
C ASP A 53 8.45 -11.62 1.58
N LEU A 54 7.56 -10.65 1.43
CA LEU A 54 7.83 -9.24 1.74
C LEU A 54 7.44 -8.92 3.19
N PRO A 55 8.28 -8.20 3.93
CA PRO A 55 8.05 -7.93 5.34
C PRO A 55 6.88 -6.97 5.54
N TYR A 56 6.04 -7.28 6.53
CA TYR A 56 4.98 -6.38 6.96
C TYR A 56 4.74 -6.43 8.47
N LYS A 57 4.13 -5.38 9.00
CA LYS A 57 3.78 -5.24 10.41
C LYS A 57 2.33 -4.84 10.55
N LEU A 58 1.65 -5.40 11.55
CA LEU A 58 0.34 -4.95 11.98
C LEU A 58 0.53 -3.98 13.17
N ASN A 59 -0.28 -2.93 13.22
CA ASN A 59 -0.38 -2.04 14.37
C ASN A 59 -1.20 -2.70 15.50
N GLU A 60 -1.40 -1.98 16.61
CA GLU A 60 -2.19 -2.46 17.77
C GLU A 60 -3.65 -2.77 17.43
N GLU A 61 -4.19 -2.14 16.38
CA GLU A 61 -5.54 -2.35 15.88
C GLU A 61 -5.65 -3.52 14.88
N GLY A 62 -4.52 -4.17 14.56
CA GLY A 62 -4.45 -5.25 13.57
C GLY A 62 -4.43 -4.77 12.12
N TYR A 63 -4.21 -3.48 11.87
CA TYR A 63 -4.08 -2.91 10.53
C TYR A 63 -2.64 -2.91 10.06
N LEU A 64 -2.45 -3.12 8.76
CA LEU A 64 -1.15 -3.16 8.13
C LEU A 64 -0.53 -1.76 8.12
N SER A 65 0.56 -1.57 8.85
CA SER A 65 1.27 -0.29 8.88
C SER A 65 2.07 -0.07 7.61
N TRP A 66 2.08 1.16 7.09
CA TRP A 66 3.01 1.53 6.02
C TRP A 66 4.45 1.28 6.47
N PRO A 67 5.29 0.68 5.60
CA PRO A 67 6.69 0.51 5.93
C PRO A 67 7.35 1.89 5.99
N LYS A 68 8.11 2.14 7.05
CA LYS A 68 8.99 3.31 7.12
C LYS A 68 10.18 3.01 6.21
N GLY A 69 10.34 3.81 5.15
CA GLY A 69 11.47 3.73 4.22
C GLY A 69 12.79 4.10 4.88
#